data_AF-A0A434AYD5-F1
#
_entry.id   AF-A0A434AYD5-F1
#
_cell.length_a   1.000
_cell.length_b   1.000
_cell.length_c   1.000
_cell.angle_alpha   90.00
_cell.angle_beta   90.00
_cell.angle_gamma   90.00
#
_symmetry.space_group_name_H-M   'P 1'
#
loop_
_entity.id
_entity.type
_entity.pdbx_description
1 polymer ?
#
loop_
_entity_poly.entity_id
_entity_poly.type
_entity_poly.pdbx_seq_one_letter_code
_entity_poly.pdbx_strand_id
1 'polypeptide(L)'
;MTQSENIIDLSYLKEMSGNDKSIIEEMIEIFIEQIPEFEEEISTHFELQDWNGLGAIAHKAKSSVRTMGMEYMGECLEKLEHYSKGNLKFELQLKKEKGIEFSPEEEKYWRNVMYETKSDVDLKEIPELVESFLNQCPKALEELQYTLKHL
;
A
#
# COMPACT_ATOMS: atom_id res chain seq x y z
N MET A 1 -11.25 15.49 25.77
CA MET A 1 -9.78 15.35 25.71
C MET A 1 -9.51 14.54 24.46
N THR A 2 -9.23 15.18 23.33
CA THR A 2 -8.85 14.48 22.11
C THR A 2 -7.36 14.20 22.23
N GLN A 3 -6.98 13.02 22.73
CA GLN A 3 -5.63 12.53 22.49
C GLN A 3 -5.48 12.47 20.97
N SER A 4 -4.48 13.15 20.42
CA SER A 4 -4.01 12.89 19.08
C SER A 4 -3.58 11.42 19.05
N GLU A 5 -4.35 10.56 18.41
CA GLU A 5 -3.88 9.22 18.07
C GLU A 5 -2.76 9.43 17.06
N ASN A 6 -1.53 9.41 17.55
CA ASN A 6 -0.33 9.39 16.71
C ASN A 6 -0.45 8.23 15.74
N ILE A 7 -0.27 8.52 14.45
CA ILE A 7 -0.36 7.51 13.38
C ILE A 7 0.96 6.78 13.20
N ILE A 8 2.07 7.28 13.78
CA ILE A 8 3.38 6.62 13.74
C ILE A 8 3.78 6.06 15.10
N ASP A 9 4.46 4.92 15.06
CA ASP A 9 5.17 4.33 16.20
C ASP A 9 6.58 3.91 15.78
N LEU A 10 7.54 4.80 16.04
CA LEU A 10 8.93 4.56 15.66
C LEU A 10 9.68 3.61 16.62
N SER A 11 8.98 2.91 17.53
CA SER A 11 9.63 1.96 18.45
C SER A 11 10.37 0.86 17.68
N TYR A 12 9.75 0.31 16.63
CA TYR A 12 10.39 -0.69 15.77
C TYR A 12 11.61 -0.12 15.04
N LEU A 13 11.47 1.07 14.44
CA LEU A 13 12.56 1.79 13.76
C LEU A 13 13.75 2.03 14.70
N LYS A 14 13.49 2.49 15.93
CA LYS A 14 14.49 2.72 16.98
C LYS A 14 15.18 1.44 17.41
N GLU A 15 14.45 0.34 17.53
CA GLU A 15 15.03 -0.95 17.89
C GLU A 15 15.98 -1.44 16.80
N MET A 16 15.55 -1.42 15.54
CA MET A 16 16.35 -1.92 14.41
C MET A 16 17.56 -1.02 14.09
N SER A 17 17.47 0.28 14.39
CA SER A 17 18.60 1.22 14.22
C SER A 17 19.58 1.20 15.41
N GLY A 18 19.32 0.43 16.46
CA GLY A 18 20.11 0.47 17.70
C GLY A 18 20.03 1.82 18.42
N ASN A 19 18.91 2.53 18.26
CA ASN A 19 18.69 3.92 18.70
C ASN A 19 19.69 4.93 18.11
N ASP A 20 20.34 4.62 16.98
CA ASP A 20 21.18 5.58 16.28
C ASP A 20 20.29 6.64 15.61
N LYS A 21 20.43 7.89 16.07
CA LYS A 21 19.65 9.01 15.57
C LYS A 21 19.87 9.28 14.09
N SER A 22 21.10 9.16 13.61
CA SER A 22 21.43 9.42 12.20
C SER A 22 20.73 8.42 11.27
N ILE A 23 20.71 7.15 11.67
CA ILE A 23 20.00 6.10 10.94
C ILE A 23 18.49 6.34 10.98
N ILE A 24 17.94 6.73 12.13
CA ILE A 24 16.50 7.04 12.26
C ILE A 24 16.12 8.22 11.37
N GLU A 25 16.90 9.30 11.38
CA GLU A 25 16.69 10.48 10.56
C GLU A 25 16.73 10.11 9.07
N GLU A 26 17.77 9.42 8.61
CA GLU A 26 17.91 8.98 7.22
C GLU A 26 16.72 8.13 6.76
N MET A 27 16.28 7.18 7.59
CA MET A 27 15.15 6.30 7.24
C MET A 27 13.83 7.07 7.17
N ILE A 28 13.60 8.05 8.05
CA ILE A 28 12.41 8.91 7.99
C ILE A 28 12.47 9.81 6.75
N GLU A 29 13.61 10.41 6.44
CA GLU A 29 13.79 11.25 5.25
C GLU A 29 13.51 10.48 3.97
N ILE A 30 14.09 9.28 3.81
CA ILE A 30 13.83 8.39 2.68
C ILE A 30 12.33 8.09 2.55
N PHE A 31 11.66 7.81 3.66
CA PHE A 31 10.24 7.50 3.63
C PHE A 31 9.36 8.71 3.27
N ILE A 32 9.70 9.91 3.76
CA ILE A 32 9.04 11.15 3.38
C ILE A 32 9.14 11.37 1.86
N GLU A 33 10.30 11.10 1.26
CA GLU A 33 10.51 11.21 -0.19
C GLU A 33 9.69 10.18 -0.99
N GLN A 34 9.40 9.01 -0.40
CA GLN A 34 8.61 7.94 -1.04
C GLN A 34 7.10 8.15 -0.99
N ILE A 35 6.58 8.89 0.00
CA ILE A 35 5.12 9.08 0.16
C ILE A 35 4.46 9.64 -1.12
N PRO A 36 4.98 10.70 -1.77
CA PRO A 36 4.38 11.23 -2.99
C PRO A 36 4.35 10.21 -4.14
N GLU A 37 5.38 9.37 -4.27
CA GLU A 37 5.42 8.28 -5.25
C GLU A 37 4.31 7.26 -4.97
N PHE A 38 4.11 6.88 -3.71
CA PHE A 38 3.04 5.96 -3.32
C PHE A 38 1.65 6.55 -3.59
N GLU A 39 1.44 7.83 -3.29
CA GLU A 39 0.18 8.52 -3.58
C GLU A 39 -0.13 8.54 -5.08
N GLU A 40 0.85 8.94 -5.89
CA GLU A 40 0.70 9.06 -7.35
C GLU A 40 0.45 7.69 -7.99
N GLU A 41 1.26 6.68 -7.66
CA GLU A 41 1.13 5.35 -8.24
C GLU A 41 -0.17 4.65 -7.81
N ILE A 42 -0.58 4.74 -6.53
CA ILE A 42 -1.85 4.17 -6.06
C ILE A 42 -3.03 4.85 -6.76
N SER A 43 -3.04 6.17 -6.85
CA SER A 43 -4.12 6.90 -7.53
C SER A 43 -4.17 6.53 -9.02
N THR A 44 -3.02 6.52 -9.69
CA THR A 44 -2.93 6.24 -11.12
C THR A 44 -3.36 4.82 -11.46
N HIS A 45 -2.84 3.81 -10.75
CA HIS A 45 -3.22 2.41 -11.01
C HIS A 45 -4.69 2.16 -10.68
N PHE A 46 -5.23 2.80 -9.66
CA PHE A 46 -6.66 2.72 -9.35
C PHE A 46 -7.53 3.33 -10.45
N GLU A 47 -7.21 4.53 -10.93
CA GLU A 47 -7.95 5.21 -12.01
C GLU A 47 -7.91 4.42 -13.33
N LEU A 48 -6.77 3.81 -13.63
CA LEU A 48 -6.58 2.97 -14.83
C LEU A 48 -7.15 1.56 -14.68
N GLN A 49 -7.68 1.20 -13.50
CA GLN A 49 -8.10 -0.17 -13.16
C GLN A 49 -6.98 -1.21 -13.40
N ASP A 50 -5.73 -0.80 -13.25
CA ASP A 50 -4.58 -1.69 -13.33
C ASP A 50 -4.41 -2.43 -12.00
N TRP A 51 -5.18 -3.51 -11.82
CA TRP A 51 -5.16 -4.28 -10.58
C TRP A 51 -3.81 -4.93 -10.28
N ASN A 52 -3.03 -5.26 -11.32
CA ASN A 52 -1.70 -5.80 -11.09
C ASN A 52 -0.76 -4.73 -10.54
N GLY A 53 -0.76 -3.54 -11.16
CA GLY A 53 0.01 -2.38 -10.68
C GLY A 53 -0.42 -1.96 -9.27
N LEU A 54 -1.73 -1.80 -9.03
CA LEU A 54 -2.29 -1.40 -7.75
C LEU A 54 -1.89 -2.37 -6.62
N GLY A 55 -1.95 -3.68 -6.87
CA GLY A 55 -1.53 -4.68 -5.89
C GLY A 55 -0.02 -4.64 -5.63
N ALA A 56 0.79 -4.37 -6.65
CA ALA A 56 2.24 -4.29 -6.53
C ALA A 56 2.68 -3.06 -5.72
N ILE A 57 2.12 -1.88 -6.01
CA ILE A 57 2.44 -0.67 -5.24
C ILE A 57 1.92 -0.78 -3.80
N ALA A 58 0.73 -1.36 -3.58
CA ALA A 58 0.21 -1.59 -2.24
C ALA A 58 1.16 -2.49 -1.42
N HIS A 59 1.69 -3.56 -2.01
CA HIS A 59 2.67 -4.43 -1.37
C HIS A 59 3.97 -3.69 -0.97
N LYS A 60 4.49 -2.85 -1.89
CA LYS A 60 5.70 -2.05 -1.67
C LYS A 60 5.47 -1.04 -0.53
N ALA A 61 4.40 -0.25 -0.62
CA ALA A 61 4.05 0.75 0.37
C ALA A 61 3.78 0.13 1.76
N LYS A 62 3.16 -1.07 1.82
CA LYS A 62 2.79 -1.75 3.08
C LYS A 62 3.98 -1.95 4.01
N SER A 63 5.09 -2.47 3.48
CA SER A 63 6.28 -2.71 4.29
C SER A 63 6.91 -1.39 4.74
N SER A 64 6.85 -0.37 3.88
CA SER A 64 7.39 0.95 4.16
C SER A 64 6.62 1.64 5.30
N VAL A 65 5.29 1.69 5.24
CA VAL A 65 4.44 2.31 6.28
C VAL A 65 4.54 1.56 7.62
N ARG A 66 4.61 0.22 7.60
CA ARG A 66 4.78 -0.60 8.81
C ARG A 66 6.14 -0.37 9.48
N THR A 67 7.17 -0.08 8.69
CA THR A 67 8.50 0.28 9.23
C THR A 67 8.44 1.57 10.08
N MET A 68 7.56 2.49 9.70
CA MET A 68 7.27 3.72 10.46
C MET A 68 6.22 3.52 11.57
N GLY A 69 5.80 2.28 11.83
CA GLY A 69 4.80 1.93 12.85
C GLY A 69 3.36 2.32 12.49
N MET A 70 3.08 2.63 11.22
CA MET A 70 1.74 3.01 10.77
C MET A 70 0.87 1.77 10.52
N GLU A 71 0.54 1.02 11.57
CA GLU A 71 -0.11 -0.28 11.43
C GLU A 71 -1.46 -0.20 10.72
N TYR A 72 -2.28 0.82 11.01
CA TYR A 72 -3.56 1.03 10.32
C TYR A 72 -3.40 1.21 8.80
N MET A 73 -2.38 1.97 8.36
CA MET A 73 -2.09 2.11 6.94
C MET A 73 -1.54 0.80 6.36
N GLY A 74 -0.74 0.06 7.13
CA GLY A 74 -0.27 -1.28 6.76
C GLY A 74 -1.42 -2.26 6.50
N GLU A 75 -2.42 -2.30 7.39
CA GLU A 75 -3.63 -3.10 7.23
C GLU A 75 -4.45 -2.66 6.02
N CYS A 76 -4.59 -1.35 5.79
CA CYS A 76 -5.28 -0.80 4.63
C CYS A 76 -4.64 -1.28 3.32
N LEU A 77 -3.31 -1.16 3.23
CA LEU A 77 -2.55 -1.58 2.04
C LEU A 77 -2.51 -3.09 1.87
N GLU A 78 -2.55 -3.87 2.96
CA GLU A 78 -2.67 -5.32 2.90
C GLU A 78 -4.00 -5.76 2.29
N LYS A 79 -5.10 -5.13 2.70
CA LYS A 79 -6.42 -5.36 2.09
C LYS A 79 -6.43 -4.92 0.63
N LEU A 80 -5.86 -3.75 0.34
CA LEU A 80 -5.76 -3.24 -1.04
C LEU A 80 -4.99 -4.22 -1.93
N GLU A 81 -3.83 -4.70 -1.49
CA GLU A 81 -3.05 -5.73 -2.19
C GLU A 81 -3.88 -6.99 -2.46
N HIS A 82 -4.58 -7.49 -1.45
CA HIS A 82 -5.38 -8.70 -1.57
C HIS A 82 -6.54 -8.54 -2.55
N TYR A 83 -7.31 -7.45 -2.43
CA TYR A 83 -8.47 -7.17 -3.27
C TYR A 83 -8.07 -6.89 -4.72
N SER A 84 -6.93 -6.24 -4.94
CA SER A 84 -6.35 -6.08 -6.28
C SER A 84 -6.05 -7.43 -6.93
N LYS A 85 -5.43 -8.38 -6.21
CA LYS A 85 -5.16 -9.74 -6.74
C LYS A 85 -6.45 -10.50 -7.07
N GLY A 86 -7.46 -10.41 -6.19
CA GLY A 86 -8.77 -11.02 -6.41
C GLY A 86 -9.46 -10.49 -7.67
N ASN A 87 -9.34 -9.19 -7.94
CA ASN A 87 -9.88 -8.56 -9.14
C ASN A 87 -9.14 -8.92 -10.41
N LEU A 88 -7.81 -8.89 -10.38
CA LEU A 88 -6.99 -9.34 -11.49
C LEU A 88 -7.34 -10.78 -11.89
N LYS A 89 -7.53 -11.67 -10.91
CA LYS A 89 -7.99 -13.04 -11.17
C LYS A 89 -9.34 -13.04 -11.87
N PHE A 90 -10.31 -12.28 -11.38
CA PHE A 90 -11.66 -12.26 -11.94
C PHE A 90 -11.66 -11.80 -13.40
N GLU A 91 -10.93 -10.73 -13.72
CA GLU A 91 -10.85 -10.21 -15.08
C GLU A 91 -10.21 -11.21 -16.05
N LEU A 92 -9.10 -11.82 -15.65
CA LEU A 92 -8.42 -12.83 -16.45
C LEU A 92 -9.29 -14.09 -16.62
N GLN A 93 -9.98 -14.53 -15.56
CA GLN A 93 -10.91 -15.65 -15.63
C GLN A 93 -12.04 -15.38 -16.64
N LEU A 94 -12.63 -14.18 -16.64
CA LEU A 94 -13.65 -13.80 -17.62
C LEU A 94 -13.13 -13.81 -19.06
N LYS A 95 -11.91 -13.32 -19.29
CA LYS A 95 -11.27 -13.39 -20.62
C LYS A 95 -11.11 -14.83 -21.07
N LYS A 96 -10.63 -15.70 -20.17
CA LYS A 96 -10.46 -17.14 -20.44
C LYS A 96 -11.79 -17.83 -20.76
N GLU A 97 -12.85 -17.54 -20.02
CA GLU A 97 -14.20 -18.08 -20.26
C GLU A 97 -14.80 -17.63 -21.60
N LYS A 98 -14.45 -16.42 -22.05
CA LYS A 98 -14.82 -15.91 -23.38
C LYS A 98 -13.96 -16.49 -24.50
N GLY A 99 -13.00 -17.37 -24.20
CA GLY A 99 -12.08 -17.94 -25.19
C GLY A 99 -11.06 -16.93 -25.74
N ILE A 100 -10.80 -15.84 -25.01
CA ILE A 100 -9.78 -14.86 -25.38
C ILE A 100 -8.42 -15.41 -24.96
N GLU A 101 -7.49 -15.48 -25.90
CA GLU A 101 -6.11 -15.90 -25.64
C GLU A 101 -5.36 -14.83 -24.85
N PHE A 102 -4.60 -15.24 -23.85
CA PHE A 102 -3.80 -14.33 -23.02
C PHE A 102 -2.55 -13.89 -23.76
N SER A 103 -2.17 -12.63 -23.56
CA SER A 103 -0.82 -12.18 -23.87
C SER A 103 0.21 -12.87 -22.96
N PRO A 104 1.51 -12.88 -23.32
CA PRO A 104 2.56 -13.43 -22.47
C PRO A 104 2.61 -12.80 -21.05
N GLU A 105 2.25 -11.53 -20.93
CA GLU A 105 2.17 -10.84 -19.64
C GLU A 105 0.96 -11.29 -18.83
N GLU A 106 -0.20 -11.42 -19.47
CA GLU A 106 -1.42 -11.90 -18.84
C GLU A 106 -1.29 -13.35 -18.35
N GLU A 107 -0.54 -14.19 -19.06
CA GLU A 107 -0.21 -15.54 -18.56
C GLU A 107 0.60 -15.49 -17.27
N LYS A 108 1.57 -14.57 -17.17
CA LYS A 108 2.36 -14.38 -15.96
C LYS A 108 1.47 -13.92 -14.81
N TYR A 109 0.60 -12.94 -15.06
CA TYR A 109 -0.36 -12.47 -14.07
C TYR A 109 -1.31 -13.58 -13.62
N TRP A 110 -1.85 -14.36 -14.57
CA TRP A 110 -2.73 -15.48 -14.28
C TRP A 110 -2.07 -16.51 -13.36
N ARG A 111 -0.82 -16.89 -13.62
CA ARG A 111 -0.08 -17.83 -12.76
C ARG A 111 0.05 -17.34 -11.32
N ASN A 112 0.13 -16.03 -11.11
CA ASN A 112 0.26 -15.44 -9.79
C ASN A 112 -1.06 -15.42 -9.02
N VAL A 113 -2.19 -15.28 -9.71
CA VAL A 113 -3.49 -15.05 -9.04
C VAL A 113 -4.50 -16.19 -9.20
N MET A 114 -4.23 -17.23 -10.00
CA MET A 114 -5.22 -18.28 -10.30
C MET A 114 -5.77 -19.00 -9.06
N TYR A 115 -4.99 -19.06 -7.97
CA TYR A 115 -5.38 -19.67 -6.70
C TYR A 115 -6.00 -18.70 -5.68
N GLU A 116 -6.03 -17.40 -5.98
CA GLU A 116 -6.61 -16.39 -5.08
C GLU A 116 -8.11 -16.61 -4.90
N THR A 117 -8.63 -16.42 -3.70
CA THR A 117 -10.07 -16.53 -3.45
C THR A 117 -10.74 -15.21 -3.82
N LYS A 118 -11.82 -15.26 -4.61
CA LYS A 118 -12.64 -14.07 -4.89
C LYS A 118 -13.76 -13.99 -3.86
N SER A 119 -13.92 -12.86 -3.17
CA SER A 119 -15.14 -12.47 -2.49
C SER A 119 -15.74 -11.24 -3.17
N ASP A 120 -17.06 -11.21 -3.37
CA ASP A 120 -17.74 -10.08 -4.02
C ASP A 120 -17.75 -8.80 -3.14
N VAL A 121 -17.31 -8.89 -1.89
CA VAL A 121 -17.10 -7.76 -0.97
C VAL A 121 -15.87 -6.93 -1.38
N ASP A 122 -14.86 -7.59 -1.96
CA ASP A 122 -13.50 -7.06 -2.17
C ASP A 122 -13.46 -5.83 -3.11
N LEU A 123 -14.34 -5.77 -4.11
CA LEU A 123 -14.39 -4.68 -5.11
C LEU A 123 -14.91 -3.36 -4.56
N LYS A 124 -15.90 -3.43 -3.68
CA LYS A 124 -16.60 -2.23 -3.20
C LYS A 124 -15.77 -1.47 -2.17
N GLU A 125 -14.83 -2.16 -1.54
CA GLU A 125 -13.95 -1.59 -0.52
C GLU A 125 -12.70 -0.94 -1.11
N ILE A 126 -12.24 -1.30 -2.33
CA ILE A 126 -11.04 -0.70 -2.93
C ILE A 126 -11.09 0.84 -2.99
N PRO A 127 -12.18 1.49 -3.47
CA PRO A 127 -12.24 2.95 -3.50
C PRO A 127 -12.09 3.57 -2.10
N GLU A 128 -12.72 2.97 -1.10
CA GLU A 128 -12.66 3.43 0.29
C GLU A 128 -11.26 3.23 0.90
N LEU A 129 -10.58 2.13 0.57
CA LEU A 129 -9.20 1.86 0.99
C LEU A 129 -8.21 2.84 0.35
N VAL A 130 -8.35 3.10 -0.95
CA VAL A 130 -7.53 4.09 -1.68
C VAL A 130 -7.73 5.47 -1.08
N GLU A 131 -8.98 5.91 -0.93
CA GLU A 131 -9.31 7.20 -0.32
C GLU A 131 -8.78 7.28 1.13
N SER A 132 -8.95 6.22 1.92
CA SER A 132 -8.44 6.17 3.29
C SER A 132 -6.92 6.27 3.32
N PHE A 133 -6.19 5.65 2.39
CA PHE A 133 -4.73 5.74 2.34
C PHE A 133 -4.29 7.17 2.00
N LEU A 134 -4.81 7.72 0.89
CA LEU A 134 -4.47 9.07 0.43
C LEU A 134 -4.79 10.16 1.48
N ASN A 135 -5.88 10.01 2.22
CA ASN A 135 -6.25 10.96 3.28
C ASN A 135 -5.34 10.88 4.53
N GLN A 136 -4.60 9.79 4.72
CA GLN A 136 -3.69 9.62 5.86
C GLN A 136 -2.25 10.07 5.53
N CYS A 137 -1.82 9.99 4.27
CA CYS A 137 -0.51 10.46 3.81
C CYS A 137 -0.14 11.89 4.26
N PRO A 138 -0.99 12.94 4.12
CA PRO A 138 -0.61 14.29 4.56
C PRO A 138 -0.42 14.37 6.08
N LYS A 139 -1.22 13.64 6.86
CA LYS A 139 -1.06 13.59 8.32
C LYS A 139 0.25 12.88 8.70
N ALA A 140 0.56 11.79 7.99
CA ALA A 140 1.79 11.03 8.19
C ALA A 140 3.02 11.91 7.92
N LEU A 141 3.00 12.68 6.82
CA LEU A 141 4.03 13.66 6.50
C LEU A 141 4.20 14.69 7.61
N GLU A 142 3.10 15.28 8.10
CA GLU A 142 3.15 16.27 9.18
C GLU A 142 3.79 15.68 10.46
N GLU A 143 3.40 14.47 10.86
CA GLU A 143 3.91 13.83 12.08
C GLU A 143 5.38 13.41 11.96
N LEU A 144 5.79 12.90 10.80
CA LEU A 144 7.19 12.54 10.53
C LEU A 144 8.09 13.78 10.48
N GLN A 145 7.65 14.85 9.81
CA GLN A 145 8.39 16.11 9.78
C GLN A 145 8.47 16.76 11.17
N TYR A 146 7.41 16.66 11.98
CA TYR A 146 7.46 17.08 13.36
C TYR A 146 8.49 16.26 14.13
N THR A 147 8.51 14.94 13.95
CA THR A 147 9.45 14.05 14.62
C THR A 147 10.91 14.34 14.25
N LEU A 148 11.22 14.56 12.97
CA LEU A 148 12.56 14.96 12.52
C LEU A 148 13.07 16.24 13.20
N LYS A 149 12.19 17.22 13.45
CA LYS A 149 12.56 18.47 14.13
C LYS A 149 12.87 18.31 15.61
N HIS A 150 12.51 17.17 16.21
CA HIS A 150 12.61 16.90 17.66
C HIS A 150 13.43 15.64 17.99
N LEU A 151 14.06 15.02 17.00
CA LEU A 151 15.07 13.96 17.18
C LEU A 151 16.38 14.55 17.72
#